data_AF-A0A2N5CNZ7-F1
#
_entry.id   AF-A0A2N5CNZ7-F1
#
_cell.length_a   1.000
_cell.length_b   1.000
_cell.length_c   1.000
_cell.angle_alpha   90.00
_cell.angle_beta   90.00
_cell.angle_gamma   90.00
#
_symmetry.space_group_name_H-M   'P 1'
#
loop_
_entity.id
_entity.type
_entity.pdbx_description
1 polymer ?
#
loop_
_entity_poly.entity_id
_entity_poly.type
_entity_poly.pdbx_seq_one_letter_code
_entity_poly.pdbx_strand_id
1 'polypeptide(L)'
;MPALHNRPATASQAYWADRKAAFKLIKALETAIGYCRREPQFIAGPFDPQTGEAEVIENIAPWNAVADLQDEGRANPTVVEILTAQQRLDLLGG
;
A
#
# COMPACT_ATOMS: atom_id res chain seq x y z
N MET A 1 18.95 -32.21 -23.36
CA MET A 1 18.07 -32.26 -22.16
C MET A 1 18.03 -30.86 -21.55
N PRO A 2 17.01 -30.02 -21.75
CA PRO A 2 16.95 -28.72 -21.09
C PRO A 2 16.42 -28.87 -19.66
N ALA A 3 16.94 -28.01 -18.78
CA ALA A 3 16.87 -28.06 -17.33
C ALA A 3 15.44 -28.08 -16.76
N LEU A 4 15.25 -28.94 -15.74
CA LEU A 4 14.11 -28.90 -14.83
C LEU A 4 14.09 -27.51 -14.17
N HIS A 5 13.11 -26.71 -14.56
CA HIS A 5 12.86 -25.41 -13.99
C HIS A 5 12.67 -25.56 -12.49
N ASN A 6 13.45 -24.79 -11.73
CA ASN A 6 13.36 -24.62 -10.29
C ASN A 6 12.04 -23.91 -9.95
N ARG A 7 10.90 -24.59 -10.12
CA ARG A 7 9.61 -24.09 -9.65
C ARG A 7 9.67 -24.13 -8.12
N PRO A 8 9.41 -23.02 -7.41
CA PRO A 8 9.29 -23.07 -5.95
C PRO A 8 8.24 -24.13 -5.63
N ALA A 9 8.48 -24.96 -4.61
CA ALA A 9 7.54 -25.98 -4.20
C ALA A 9 6.22 -25.31 -3.80
N THR A 10 5.28 -25.23 -4.75
CA THR A 10 3.96 -24.59 -4.64
C THR A 10 3.08 -25.24 -3.56
N ALA A 11 3.56 -26.32 -2.96
CA ALA A 11 2.94 -27.06 -1.86
C ALA A 11 3.49 -26.70 -0.47
N SER A 12 4.52 -25.84 -0.34
CA SER A 12 5.06 -25.50 0.99
C SER A 12 4.15 -24.51 1.74
N GLN A 13 4.06 -24.66 3.06
CA GLN A 13 3.31 -23.73 3.92
C GLN A 13 3.88 -22.30 3.85
N ALA A 14 5.21 -22.17 3.75
CA ALA A 14 5.89 -20.89 3.62
C ALA A 14 5.47 -20.15 2.34
N TYR A 15 5.37 -20.85 1.21
CA TYR A 15 4.90 -20.30 -0.07
C TYR A 15 3.49 -19.70 0.02
N TRP A 16 2.57 -20.39 0.70
CA TRP A 16 1.21 -19.90 0.88
C TRP A 16 1.10 -18.76 1.90
N ALA A 17 1.91 -18.81 2.96
CA ALA A 17 1.99 -17.74 3.96
C ALA A 17 2.46 -16.44 3.31
N ASP A 18 3.50 -16.51 2.48
CA ASP A 18 4.05 -15.37 1.76
C ASP A 18 3.02 -14.74 0.79
N ARG A 19 2.33 -15.57 -0.01
CA ARG A 19 1.23 -15.08 -0.86
C ARG A 19 0.10 -14.44 -0.07
N LYS A 20 -0.27 -15.01 1.07
CA LYS A 20 -1.31 -14.45 1.93
C LYS A 20 -0.90 -13.08 2.47
N ALA A 21 0.37 -12.91 2.85
CA ALA A 21 0.92 -11.62 3.27
C ALA A 21 0.90 -10.61 2.11
N ALA A 22 1.33 -11.01 0.92
CA ALA A 22 1.31 -10.16 -0.27
C ALA A 22 -0.10 -9.69 -0.64
N PHE A 23 -1.09 -10.58 -0.67
CA PHE A 23 -2.49 -10.20 -0.92
C PHE A 23 -3.06 -9.29 0.17
N LYS A 24 -2.66 -9.49 1.43
CA LYS A 24 -3.06 -8.59 2.52
C LYS A 24 -2.50 -7.18 2.31
N LEU A 25 -1.23 -7.07 1.88
CA LEU A 25 -0.61 -5.78 1.60
C LEU A 25 -1.29 -5.07 0.42
N ILE A 26 -1.53 -5.78 -0.69
CA ILE A 26 -2.26 -5.24 -1.85
C ILE A 26 -3.64 -4.73 -1.40
N LYS A 27 -4.36 -5.50 -0.58
CA LYS A 27 -5.67 -5.07 -0.08
C LYS A 27 -5.60 -3.83 0.81
N ALA A 28 -4.57 -3.72 1.65
CA ALA A 28 -4.34 -2.54 2.48
C ALA A 28 -4.08 -1.31 1.60
N LEU A 29 -3.24 -1.45 0.57
CA LEU A 29 -2.94 -0.39 -0.38
C LEU A 29 -4.19 0.10 -1.14
N GLU A 30 -4.98 -0.83 -1.69
CA GLU A 30 -6.26 -0.48 -2.34
C GLU A 30 -7.21 0.28 -1.41
N THR A 31 -7.26 -0.16 -0.15
CA THR A 31 -8.09 0.47 0.88
C THR A 31 -7.62 1.89 1.18
N ALA A 32 -6.31 2.09 1.35
CA ALA A 32 -5.70 3.40 1.60
C ALA A 32 -5.94 4.38 0.44
N ILE A 33 -5.75 3.93 -0.81
CA ILE A 33 -6.09 4.73 -2.00
C ILE A 33 -7.58 5.11 -2.01
N GLY A 34 -8.45 4.19 -1.60
CA GLY A 34 -9.87 4.44 -1.44
C GLY A 34 -10.23 5.44 -0.33
N TYR A 35 -9.36 5.62 0.67
CA TYR A 35 -9.53 6.62 1.72
C TYR A 35 -9.09 8.01 1.27
N CYS A 36 -8.02 8.15 0.49
CA CYS A 36 -7.60 9.46 -0.07
C CYS A 36 -8.73 10.18 -0.82
N ARG A 37 -9.67 9.44 -1.42
CA ARG A 37 -10.83 10.01 -2.13
C ARG A 37 -11.98 10.47 -1.23
N ARG A 38 -11.97 10.08 0.04
CA ARG A 38 -13.07 10.27 1.00
C ARG A 38 -12.68 11.17 2.17
N GLU A 39 -11.40 11.24 2.48
CA GLU A 39 -10.88 12.08 3.55
C GLU A 39 -10.95 13.56 3.17
N PRO A 40 -11.24 14.45 4.14
CA PRO A 40 -11.27 15.88 3.90
C PRO A 40 -9.88 16.39 3.56
N GLN A 41 -9.77 17.35 2.64
CA GLN A 41 -8.51 17.98 2.26
C GLN A 41 -7.90 18.79 3.42
N PHE A 42 -8.74 19.35 4.29
CA PHE A 42 -8.34 20.16 5.42
C PHE A 42 -8.97 19.65 6.70
N ILE A 43 -8.20 19.68 7.79
CA ILE A 43 -8.64 19.32 9.13
C ILE A 43 -8.33 20.45 10.11
N ALA A 44 -9.08 20.49 11.21
CA ALA A 44 -8.81 21.42 12.29
C ALA A 44 -7.48 21.06 12.96
N GLY A 45 -6.57 22.02 12.96
CA GLY A 45 -5.31 21.99 13.66
C GLY A 45 -5.44 22.44 15.12
N PRO A 46 -4.30 22.73 15.77
CA PRO A 46 -4.27 23.27 17.12
C PRO A 46 -5.12 24.53 17.25
N PHE A 47 -5.78 24.66 18.40
CA PHE A 47 -6.48 25.88 18.76
C PHE A 47 -5.49 26.93 19.23
N ASP A 48 -5.55 28.13 18.65
CA ASP A 48 -4.80 29.29 19.12
C ASP A 48 -5.65 30.10 20.12
N PRO A 49 -5.29 30.12 21.42
CA PRO A 49 -6.03 30.87 22.42
C PRO A 49 -5.90 32.39 22.30
N GLN A 50 -4.96 32.92 21.52
CA GLN A 50 -4.80 34.37 21.32
C GLN A 50 -5.78 34.90 20.26
N THR A 51 -5.99 34.15 19.19
CA THR A 51 -6.92 34.51 18.11
C THR A 51 -8.32 33.94 18.33
N GLY A 52 -8.44 32.88 19.12
CA GLY A 52 -9.71 32.20 19.38
C GLY A 52 -10.15 31.30 18.21
N GLU A 53 -9.24 30.98 17.29
CA GLU A 53 -9.51 30.18 16.10
C GLU A 53 -8.64 28.92 16.07
N ALA A 54 -9.12 27.87 15.41
CA ALA A 54 -8.31 26.69 15.13
C ALA A 54 -7.58 26.89 13.79
N GLU A 55 -6.29 26.53 13.75
CA GLU A 55 -5.54 26.52 12.51
C GLU A 55 -6.18 25.54 11.51
N VAL A 56 -6.08 25.85 10.21
CA VAL A 56 -6.51 24.93 9.15
C VAL A 56 -5.27 24.23 8.61
N ILE A 57 -5.21 22.90 8.74
CA ILE A 57 -4.07 22.10 8.31
C ILE A 57 -4.46 21.24 7.12
N GLU A 58 -3.58 21.14 6.13
CA GLU A 58 -3.74 20.20 5.03
C GLU A 58 -3.61 18.75 5.54
N ASN A 59 -4.62 17.94 5.26
CA ASN A 59 -4.69 16.56 5.71
C ASN A 59 -3.85 15.63 4.82
N ILE A 60 -2.52 15.72 4.87
CA ILE A 60 -1.64 14.89 4.02
C ILE A 60 -1.53 13.43 4.47
N ALA A 61 -2.02 13.09 5.67
CA ALA A 61 -1.84 11.77 6.28
C ALA A 61 -2.35 10.59 5.42
N PRO A 62 -3.50 10.67 4.72
CA PRO A 62 -3.96 9.60 3.84
C PRO A 62 -2.98 9.32 2.69
N TRP A 63 -2.37 10.36 2.12
CA TRP A 63 -1.39 10.23 1.04
C TRP A 63 -0.07 9.63 1.53
N ASN A 64 0.38 10.01 2.74
CA ASN A 64 1.54 9.38 3.38
C ASN A 64 1.33 7.88 3.61
N ALA A 65 0.15 7.48 4.09
CA ALA A 65 -0.17 6.07 4.29
C ALA A 65 -0.15 5.26 2.98
N VAL A 66 -0.59 5.86 1.86
CA VAL A 66 -0.46 5.23 0.53
C VAL A 66 1.01 5.10 0.14
N ALA A 67 1.81 6.16 0.31
CA ALA A 67 3.23 6.13 -0.03
C ALA A 67 3.99 5.04 0.74
N ASP A 68 3.76 4.94 2.05
CA ASP A 68 4.38 3.91 2.90
C ASP A 68 4.03 2.49 2.43
N LEU A 69 2.75 2.24 2.09
CA LEU A 69 2.29 0.95 1.59
C LEU A 69 2.82 0.65 0.19
N GLN A 70 3.01 1.67 -0.66
CA GLN A 70 3.65 1.51 -1.96
C GLN A 70 5.14 1.17 -1.80
N ASP A 71 5.85 1.80 -0.87
CA ASP A 71 7.24 1.47 -0.53
C ASP A 71 7.37 0.02 -0.04
N GLU A 72 6.50 -0.39 0.90
CA GLU A 72 6.47 -1.77 1.38
C GLU A 72 6.15 -2.76 0.24
N GLY A 73 5.20 -2.39 -0.64
CA GLY A 73 4.82 -3.19 -1.80
C GLY A 73 5.94 -3.36 -2.82
N ARG A 74 6.71 -2.30 -3.10
CA ARG A 74 7.90 -2.35 -3.96
C ARG A 74 9.01 -3.20 -3.36
N ALA A 75 9.16 -3.17 -2.04
CA ALA A 75 10.14 -3.98 -1.33
C ALA A 75 9.76 -5.47 -1.22
N ASN A 76 8.51 -5.84 -1.51
CA ASN A 76 8.02 -7.22 -1.44
C ASN A 76 7.98 -7.88 -2.85
N PRO A 77 8.89 -8.82 -3.16
CA PRO A 77 8.97 -9.43 -4.49
C PRO A 77 7.69 -10.16 -4.90
N THR A 78 6.98 -10.76 -3.95
CA THR A 78 5.73 -11.50 -4.20
C THR A 78 4.59 -10.56 -4.54
N VAL A 79 4.56 -9.36 -3.96
CA VAL A 79 3.61 -8.30 -4.34
C VAL A 79 3.89 -7.84 -5.77
N VAL A 80 5.15 -7.57 -6.10
CA VAL A 80 5.56 -7.18 -7.46
C VAL A 80 5.21 -8.28 -8.47
N GLU A 81 5.48 -9.56 -8.17
CA GLU A 81 5.12 -10.71 -9.01
C GLU A 81 3.60 -10.75 -9.26
N ILE A 82 2.79 -10.67 -8.20
CA ILE A 82 1.32 -10.74 -8.29
C ILE A 82 0.78 -9.57 -9.11
N LEU A 83 1.21 -8.34 -8.84
CA LEU A 83 0.72 -7.15 -9.55
C LEU A 83 1.17 -7.14 -11.01
N THR A 84 2.38 -7.61 -11.31
CA THR A 84 2.87 -7.79 -12.69
C THR A 84 1.98 -8.78 -13.45
N ALA A 85 1.71 -9.94 -12.85
CA ALA A 85 0.86 -10.96 -13.45
C ALA A 85 -0.58 -10.48 -13.69
N GLN A 86 -1.05 -9.54 -12.87
CA GLN A 86 -2.37 -8.91 -13.01
C GLN A 86 -2.39 -7.66 -13.91
N GLN A 87 -1.23 -7.20 -14.40
CA GLN A 87 -1.09 -5.92 -15.12
C GLN A 87 -1.55 -4.70 -14.28
N ARG A 88 -1.22 -4.69 -12.98
CA ARG A 88 -1.65 -3.67 -12.00
C ARG A 88 -0.48 -3.07 -11.23
N LEU A 89 0.70 -2.99 -11.86
CA LEU A 89 1.90 -2.42 -11.23
C LEU A 89 1.75 -0.93 -10.92
N ASP A 90 0.87 -0.23 -11.63
CA ASP A 90 0.49 1.17 -11.40
C ASP A 90 -0.01 1.43 -9.97
N LEU A 91 -0.52 0.42 -9.27
CA LEU A 91 -0.87 0.53 -7.86
C LEU A 91 0.32 0.89 -6.97
N LEU A 92 1.53 0.46 -7.34
CA LEU A 92 2.76 0.77 -6.61
C LEU A 92 3.30 2.16 -6.92
N GLY A 93 2.54 3.04 -7.59
CA GLY A 93 3.03 4.35 -8.04
C GLY A 93 3.80 4.22 -9.35
N GLY A 94 3.54 5.15 -10.27
CA GLY A 94 4.24 5.26 -11.55
C GLY A 94 5.63 5.87 -11.43
#